data_AF-A0A5C3LFN1-F1
#
_entry.id   AF-A0A5C3LFN1-F1
#
_cell.length_a   1.000
_cell.length_b   1.000
_cell.length_c   1.000
_cell.angle_alpha   90.00
_cell.angle_beta   90.00
_cell.angle_gamma   90.00
#
_symmetry.space_group_name_H-M   'P 1'
#
loop_
_entity.id
_entity.type
_entity.pdbx_description
1 polymer ?
#
loop_
_entity_poly.entity_id
_entity_poly.type
_entity_poly.pdbx_seq_one_letter_code
_entity_poly.pdbx_strand_id
1 'polypeptide(L)' 'MWNNIREEGCTVRGSGLRRVKAKLENLHPDDDAQVMCKSTPFDFRGEHFEGPMSCAKSWGRSQMFGYWYIRDDKCR' A
#
# COMPACT_ATOMS: atom_id res chain seq x y z
N MET A 1 10.80 -1.22 -4.04
CA MET A 1 9.65 -1.29 -4.99
C MET A 1 8.50 -2.07 -4.35
N TRP A 2 7.26 -1.78 -4.74
CA TRP A 2 6.07 -2.50 -4.26
C TRP A 2 5.92 -3.87 -4.93
N ASN A 3 5.65 -4.90 -4.13
CA ASN A 3 5.39 -6.26 -4.60
C ASN A 3 4.24 -6.90 -3.78
N ASN A 4 3.72 -8.05 -4.22
CA ASN A 4 2.63 -8.78 -3.54
C ASN A 4 1.43 -7.87 -3.24
N ILE A 5 0.99 -7.15 -4.27
CA ILE A 5 -0.17 -6.24 -4.22
C ILE A 5 -1.41 -7.08 -3.93
N ARG A 6 -2.18 -6.68 -2.92
CA ARG A 6 -3.40 -7.36 -2.49
C ARG A 6 -4.52 -6.36 -2.31
N GLU A 7 -5.63 -6.65 -2.96
CA GLU A 7 -6.91 -5.98 -2.76
C GLU A 7 -7.64 -6.66 -1.60
N GLU A 8 -7.79 -5.98 -0.46
CA GLU A 8 -8.37 -6.54 0.76
C GLU A 8 -9.90 -6.42 0.83
N GLY A 9 -10.52 -5.81 -0.19
CA GLY A 9 -11.96 -5.61 -0.31
C GLY A 9 -12.40 -4.20 0.04
N CYS A 10 -13.72 -4.00 0.04
CA CYS A 10 -14.33 -2.70 0.32
C CYS A 10 -14.12 -2.30 1.79
N THR A 11 -13.80 -1.04 2.03
CA THR A 11 -13.56 -0.51 3.39
C THR A 11 -14.84 -0.50 4.21
N VAL A 12 -15.85 0.23 3.73
CA VAL A 12 -17.21 0.29 4.25
C VAL A 12 -18.17 0.17 3.07
N ARG A 13 -19.28 -0.55 3.25
CA ARG A 13 -20.30 -0.71 2.21
C ARG A 13 -20.88 0.65 1.82
N GLY A 14 -20.89 0.99 0.54
CA GLY A 14 -21.37 2.28 0.04
C GLY A 14 -20.33 3.41 0.01
N SER A 15 -19.11 3.18 0.53
CA SER A 15 -18.03 4.19 0.48
C SER A 15 -17.47 4.39 -0.93
N GLY A 16 -17.62 3.39 -1.81
CA GLY A 16 -16.92 3.36 -3.09
C GLY A 16 -15.41 3.20 -2.96
N LEU A 17 -14.89 2.81 -1.79
CA LEU A 17 -13.45 2.69 -1.53
C LEU A 17 -13.05 1.25 -1.22
N ARG A 18 -12.01 0.79 -1.91
CA ARG A 18 -11.35 -0.50 -1.69
C ARG A 18 -10.00 -0.30 -1.04
N ARG A 19 -9.68 -1.12 -0.04
CA ARG A 19 -8.35 -1.12 0.58
C ARG A 19 -7.40 -1.98 -0.24
N VAL A 20 -6.26 -1.41 -0.60
CA VAL A 20 -5.15 -2.10 -1.25
C VAL A 20 -3.95 -2.05 -0.34
N LYS A 21 -3.21 -3.16 -0.26
CA LYS A 21 -1.92 -3.22 0.40
C LYS A 21 -0.86 -3.80 -0.51
N ALA A 22 0.39 -3.40 -0.32
CA ALA A 22 1.53 -3.97 -1.02
C ALA A 22 2.73 -4.06 -0.08
N LYS A 23 3.56 -5.06 -0.29
CA LYS A 23 4.80 -5.26 0.45
C LYS A 23 5.90 -4.40 -0.17
N LEU A 24 6.63 -3.68 0.67
CA LEU A 24 7.86 -3.01 0.27
C LEU A 24 8.99 -4.04 0.20
N GLU A 25 9.60 -4.17 -0.97
CA GLU A 25 10.75 -5.04 -1.21
C GLU A 25 11.94 -4.26 -1.80
N ASN A 26 13.07 -4.95 -1.90
CA ASN A 26 14.35 -4.43 -2.38
C ASN A 26 14.87 -3.25 -1.55
N LEU A 27 14.80 -3.39 -0.22
CA LEU A 27 15.43 -2.48 0.72
C LEU A 27 16.87 -2.93 0.95
N HIS A 28 17.81 -1.99 0.88
CA HIS A 28 19.17 -2.21 1.35
C HIS A 28 19.17 -2.36 2.89
N PRO A 29 20.12 -3.12 3.49
CA PRO A 29 20.21 -3.23 4.94
C PRO A 29 20.33 -1.89 5.69
N ASP A 30 20.87 -0.87 5.02
CA ASP A 30 21.06 0.48 5.58
C ASP A 30 19.86 1.42 5.33
N ASP A 31 18.86 0.97 4.57
CA ASP A 31 17.69 1.77 4.27
C ASP A 31 16.75 1.87 5.48
N ASP A 32 16.27 3.08 5.77
CA ASP A 32 15.13 3.24 6.66
C ASP A 32 13.85 2.82 5.92
N ALA A 33 13.40 1.59 6.19
CA ALA A 33 12.18 1.03 5.61
C ALA A 33 10.94 1.92 5.76
N GLN A 34 10.84 2.73 6.82
CA GLN A 34 9.72 3.63 7.04
C GLN A 34 9.81 4.88 6.18
N VAL A 35 11.01 5.44 5.99
CA VAL A 35 11.25 6.53 5.03
C VAL A 35 10.97 6.03 3.61
N MET A 36 11.57 4.90 3.23
CA MET A 36 11.38 4.30 1.91
C MET A 36 9.92 3.98 1.63
N CYS A 37 9.17 3.50 2.62
CA CYS A 37 7.73 3.25 2.47
C CYS A 37 6.97 4.52 2.09
N LYS A 38 7.23 5.64 2.74
CA LYS A 38 6.50 6.90 2.50
C LYS A 38 6.86 7.55 1.17
N SER A 39 8.06 7.32 0.65
CA SER A 39 8.58 7.97 -0.56
C SER A 39 8.57 7.07 -1.80
N THR A 40 8.12 5.81 -1.70
CA THR A 40 8.06 4.93 -2.87
C THR A 40 6.73 5.12 -3.59
N PRO A 41 6.74 5.63 -4.83
CA PRO A 41 5.52 5.84 -5.59
C PRO A 41 4.85 4.51 -5.97
N PHE A 42 3.54 4.57 -6.22
CA PHE A 42 2.72 3.43 -6.59
C PHE A 42 1.75 3.82 -7.69
N ASP A 43 1.84 3.15 -8.84
CA ASP A 43 0.89 3.27 -9.93
C ASP A 43 -0.09 2.10 -9.89
N PHE A 44 -1.38 2.39 -9.80
CA PHE A 44 -2.40 1.35 -9.77
C PHE A 44 -3.69 1.80 -10.44
N ARG A 45 -4.18 0.97 -11.39
CA ARG A 45 -5.41 1.24 -12.17
C ARG A 45 -5.47 2.63 -12.83
N GLY A 46 -4.32 3.16 -13.23
CA GLY A 46 -4.22 4.48 -13.87
C GLY A 46 -4.21 5.65 -12.89
N GLU A 47 -4.24 5.40 -11.58
CA GLU A 47 -3.98 6.40 -10.54
C GLU A 47 -2.50 6.34 -10.12
N HIS A 48 -1.87 7.51 -10.03
CA HIS A 48 -0.51 7.67 -9.53
C HIS A 48 -0.55 8.16 -8.08
N PHE A 49 0.22 7.50 -7.21
CA PHE A 49 0.41 7.89 -5.82
C PHE A 49 1.90 8.11 -5.56
N GLU A 50 2.27 9.28 -5.06
CA GLU A 50 3.65 9.58 -4.62
C GLU A 50 4.11 8.67 -3.46
N GLY A 51 3.15 8.08 -2.75
CA GLY A 51 3.39 7.13 -1.67
C GLY A 51 2.09 6.54 -1.11
N PRO A 52 2.21 5.59 -0.17
CA PRO A 52 1.08 5.02 0.55
C PRO A 52 0.47 6.02 1.52
N MET A 53 -0.83 5.87 1.76
CA MET A 53 -1.57 6.65 2.75
C MET A 53 -1.18 6.24 4.18
N SER A 54 -0.76 4.99 4.37
CA SER A 54 -0.17 4.53 5.63
C SER A 54 0.86 3.42 5.42
N CYS A 55 1.80 3.34 6.35
CA CYS A 55 2.86 2.34 6.39
C CYS A 55 2.73 1.52 7.67
N ALA A 56 2.79 0.20 7.58
CA ALA A 56 2.82 -0.67 8.76
C ALA A 56 3.87 -1.77 8.63
N LYS A 57 4.54 -2.05 9.75
CA LYS A 57 5.42 -3.22 9.89
C LYS A 57 4.59 -4.44 10.24
N SER A 58 4.91 -5.58 9.63
CA SER A 58 4.31 -6.85 10.01
C SER A 58 4.82 -7.29 11.39
N TRP A 59 3.93 -7.74 12.27
CA TRP A 59 4.32 -8.28 13.57
C TRP A 59 5.21 -9.53 13.36
N GLY A 60 6.44 -9.49 13.90
CA GLY A 60 7.38 -10.60 13.87
C GLY A 60 8.22 -10.76 12.59
N ARG A 61 8.05 -9.90 11.58
CA ARG A 61 8.93 -9.85 10.39
C ARG A 61 9.35 -8.42 10.11
N SER A 62 10.59 -8.19 9.69
CA SER A 62 11.08 -6.89 9.20
C SER A 62 10.49 -6.50 7.83
N GLN A 63 9.21 -6.81 7.60
CA GLN A 63 8.49 -6.51 6.38
C GLN A 63 7.66 -5.24 6.57
N MET A 64 7.82 -4.32 5.63
CA MET A 64 7.07 -3.08 5.58
C MET A 64 5.97 -3.19 4.52
N PHE A 65 4.77 -2.70 4.84
CA PHE A 65 3.63 -2.67 3.94
C PHE A 65 3.12 -1.24 3.78
N GLY A 66 2.80 -0.88 2.55
CA GLY A 66 2.04 0.33 2.22
C GLY A 66 0.56 0.00 2.07
N TYR A 67 -0.30 0.98 2.38
CA TYR A 67 -1.75 0.86 2.24
C TYR A 67 -2.32 2.06 1.49
N TRP A 68 -3.33 1.79 0.66
CA TRP A 68 -4.05 2.77 -0.14
C TRP A 68 -5.55 2.52 -0.06
N TYR A 69 -6.32 3.59 -0.24
CA TYR A 69 -7.77 3.54 -0.44
C TYR A 69 -8.08 4.03 -1.84
N ILE A 70 -8.51 3.12 -2.70
CA ILE A 70 -8.68 3.35 -4.13
C ILE A 70 -10.17 3.31 -4.45
N ARG A 71 -10.61 4.20 -5.35
CA ARG A 71 -12.00 4.21 -5.77
C ARG A 71 -12.33 2.94 -6.55
N ASP A 72 -13.43 2.31 -6.19
CA ASP A 72 -13.93 1.11 -6.84
C ASP A 72 -15.47 1.15 -6.84
N ASP A 73 -16.06 1.25 -8.04
CA ASP A 73 -17.52 1.30 -8.19
C ASP A 73 -18.21 0.03 -7.69
N LYS A 74 -17.51 -1.10 -7.56
CA LYS A 74 -18.05 -2.31 -6.93
C LYS A 74 -18.23 -2.17 -5.41
N CYS A 75 -17.66 -1.13 -4.81
CA CYS A 75 -17.75 -0.82 -3.38
C CYS A 75 -18.77 0.28 -3.06
N ARG A 76 -19.50 0.78 -4.06
CA ARG A 76 -20.63 1.71 -3.92
C ARG A 76 -21.90 1.01 -3.46
#